data_AF-A0A0F9C519-F1
#
_entry.id   AF-A0A0F9C519-F1
#
_cell.length_a   1.000
_cell.length_b   1.000
_cell.length_c   1.000
_cell.angle_alpha   90.00
_cell.angle_beta   90.00
_cell.angle_gamma   90.00
#
_symmetry.space_group_name_H-M   'P 1'
#
loop_
_entity.id
_entity.type
_entity.pdbx_description
1 polymer ?
#
loop_
_entity_poly.entity_id
_entity_poly.type
_entity_poly.pdbx_seq_one_letter_code
_entity_poly.pdbx_strand_id
1 'polypeptide(L)'
;MVTINQNIYTPDQQQYIDNLKKGNYDFQWLKDERPTWGIRARPKDPERGLTLQDVNTAYAGEPEDSPKLRTMAPRGAVYDPDLPDMGYALNEKYLVWAENIVPLYEEAVARQWSATRDIPWDELKPLPEDIERAQCQIATLLTEIEMIASDFPAKWLWQMNQHFHEVKMFLCTQAMDEARHLEVFRKRALANGGGLMRCLTGTEVFLRTILHAPTYIQGSFLMHVLGEGLVLDIFRGGEFLAQNKVEKEIYRLCMQDEARHVSYGTMHLKYFFEHHPDRETALAEMHTLADVAEMGIPGFLTNPFIVEPLAVLMGGGSKHIDRGMDAVRLIWGRMREEYLSRCELAGFDRRSR
;
A
#
# COMPACT_ATOMS: atom_id res chain seq x y z
N MET A 1 -27.30 15.23 41.31
CA MET A 1 -26.82 13.84 41.43
C MET A 1 -27.82 12.96 40.70
N VAL A 2 -27.47 12.49 39.50
CA VAL A 2 -28.29 11.50 38.79
C VAL A 2 -27.89 10.14 39.35
N THR A 3 -28.79 9.51 40.09
CA THR A 3 -28.60 8.15 40.60
C THR A 3 -28.76 7.20 39.41
N ILE A 4 -27.64 6.83 38.78
CA ILE A 4 -27.62 5.75 37.79
C ILE A 4 -27.68 4.44 38.59
N ASN A 5 -28.88 4.05 39.00
CA ASN A 5 -29.17 2.67 39.35
C ASN A 5 -29.68 1.99 38.07
N GLN A 6 -28.75 1.61 37.20
CA GLN A 6 -29.03 0.71 36.09
C GLN A 6 -28.31 -0.59 36.40
N ASN A 7 -29.04 -1.70 36.36
CA ASN A 7 -28.42 -3.02 36.33
C ASN A 7 -27.40 -3.00 35.18
N ILE A 8 -26.13 -3.19 35.52
CA ILE A 8 -25.00 -3.17 34.57
C ILE A 8 -25.13 -4.32 33.55
N TYR A 9 -25.91 -5.34 33.90
CA TYR A 9 -26.12 -6.56 33.12
C TYR A 9 -27.54 -6.64 32.55
N THR A 10 -27.65 -7.16 31.33
CA THR A 10 -28.93 -7.62 30.79
C THR A 10 -29.49 -8.77 31.64
N PRO A 11 -30.80 -9.06 31.57
CA PRO A 11 -31.38 -10.21 32.28
C PRO A 11 -30.67 -11.53 31.98
N ASP A 12 -30.30 -11.78 30.71
CA ASP A 12 -29.60 -13.01 30.30
C ASP A 12 -28.18 -13.07 30.88
N GLN A 13 -27.46 -11.95 30.90
CA GLN A 13 -26.14 -11.86 31.53
C GLN A 13 -26.22 -12.11 33.04
N GLN A 14 -27.24 -11.55 33.72
CA GLN A 14 -27.45 -11.76 35.14
C GLN A 14 -27.78 -13.23 35.44
N GLN A 15 -28.64 -13.85 34.62
CA GLN A 15 -28.97 -15.27 34.71
C GLN A 15 -27.74 -16.16 34.52
N TYR A 16 -26.88 -15.84 33.54
CA TYR A 16 -25.63 -16.55 33.32
C TYR A 16 -24.67 -16.42 34.51
N ILE A 17 -24.52 -15.21 35.08
CA ILE A 17 -23.70 -14.97 36.27
C ILE A 17 -24.17 -15.81 37.47
N ASP A 18 -25.48 -15.92 37.67
CA ASP A 18 -26.03 -16.70 38.78
C ASP A 18 -25.91 -18.21 38.55
N ASN A 19 -25.97 -18.66 37.29
CA ASN A 19 -25.65 -20.04 36.92
C ASN A 19 -24.17 -20.36 37.20
N LEU A 20 -23.25 -19.46 36.83
CA LEU A 20 -21.82 -19.60 37.11
C LEU A 20 -21.52 -19.75 38.60
N LYS A 21 -22.13 -18.93 39.46
CA LYS A 21 -21.97 -19.02 40.93
C LYS A 21 -22.42 -20.37 41.51
N LYS A 22 -23.36 -21.04 40.85
CA LYS A 22 -23.88 -22.36 41.24
C LYS A 22 -23.06 -23.53 40.66
N GLY A 23 -22.02 -23.25 39.86
CA GLY A 23 -21.25 -24.26 39.16
C GLY A 23 -21.95 -24.82 37.90
N ASN A 24 -22.96 -24.12 37.38
CA ASN A 24 -23.65 -24.48 36.14
C ASN A 24 -23.04 -23.70 34.97
N TYR A 25 -22.42 -24.41 34.03
CA TYR A 25 -21.75 -23.83 32.86
C TYR A 25 -22.57 -24.08 31.59
N ASP A 26 -22.50 -23.14 30.66
CA ASP A 26 -23.27 -23.15 29.41
C ASP A 26 -22.76 -24.23 28.43
N PHE A 27 -21.47 -24.18 28.10
CA PHE A 27 -20.82 -25.07 27.13
C PHE A 27 -21.49 -25.13 25.73
N GLN A 28 -22.40 -24.22 25.37
CA GLN A 28 -22.98 -24.17 24.02
C GLN A 28 -21.90 -24.06 22.94
N TRP A 29 -20.85 -23.26 23.15
CA TRP A 29 -19.71 -23.11 22.21
C TRP A 29 -18.97 -24.42 21.89
N LEU A 30 -19.06 -25.46 22.74
CA LEU A 30 -18.51 -26.80 22.47
C LEU A 30 -19.41 -27.66 21.59
N LYS A 31 -20.70 -27.30 21.51
CA LYS A 31 -21.76 -28.03 20.83
C LYS A 31 -22.15 -27.38 19.50
N ASP A 32 -21.61 -26.20 19.20
CA ASP A 32 -21.86 -25.54 17.92
C ASP A 32 -21.33 -26.43 16.78
N GLU A 33 -22.24 -26.88 15.92
CA GLU A 33 -21.92 -27.73 14.76
C GLU A 33 -21.15 -26.97 13.65
N ARG A 34 -21.01 -25.65 13.82
CA ARG A 34 -20.19 -24.76 13.01
C ARG A 34 -19.30 -23.91 13.94
N PRO A 35 -18.15 -23.37 13.48
CA PRO A 35 -17.57 -23.53 12.15
C PRO A 35 -17.12 -24.98 11.91
N THR A 36 -16.70 -25.31 10.70
CA THR A 36 -16.46 -26.67 10.18
C THR A 36 -15.45 -27.52 10.99
N TRP A 37 -15.90 -28.02 12.14
CA TRP A 37 -15.11 -28.86 13.03
C TRP A 37 -14.63 -30.11 12.31
N GLY A 38 -13.33 -30.41 12.45
CA GLY A 38 -12.69 -31.56 11.84
C GLY A 38 -12.08 -31.30 10.46
N ILE A 39 -12.36 -30.16 9.80
CA ILE A 39 -11.58 -29.72 8.64
C ILE A 39 -10.20 -29.30 9.12
N ARG A 40 -9.16 -29.61 8.32
CA ARG A 40 -7.77 -29.23 8.57
C ARG A 40 -7.16 -28.64 7.31
N ALA A 41 -6.75 -27.38 7.36
CA ALA A 41 -5.85 -26.84 6.35
C ALA A 41 -4.51 -27.57 6.40
N ARG A 42 -3.90 -27.79 5.23
CA ARG A 42 -2.57 -28.41 5.11
C ARG A 42 -1.71 -27.53 4.22
N PRO A 43 -0.42 -27.35 4.55
CA PRO A 43 0.49 -26.61 3.69
C PRO A 43 0.59 -27.33 2.35
N LYS A 44 0.32 -26.61 1.25
CA LYS A 44 0.54 -27.14 -0.10
C LYS A 44 2.02 -27.23 -0.46
N ASP A 45 2.81 -26.30 0.05
CA ASP A 45 4.27 -26.25 -0.09
C ASP A 45 4.91 -26.29 1.31
N PRO A 46 5.57 -27.39 1.69
CA PRO A 46 6.22 -27.52 3.00
C PRO A 46 7.30 -26.48 3.26
N GLU A 47 7.95 -25.91 2.24
CA GLU A 47 8.99 -24.89 2.40
C GLU A 47 8.40 -23.53 2.77
N ARG A 48 7.15 -23.25 2.37
CA ARG A 48 6.43 -22.01 2.68
C ARG A 48 5.62 -22.08 3.97
N GLY A 49 5.47 -23.27 4.56
CA GLY A 49 4.63 -23.47 5.72
C GLY A 49 3.13 -23.34 5.40
N LEU A 50 2.31 -23.13 6.44
CA LEU A 50 0.86 -23.00 6.30
C LEU A 50 0.52 -21.57 5.86
N THR A 51 0.12 -21.41 4.60
CA THR A 51 -0.22 -20.10 4.05
C THR A 51 -1.67 -19.70 4.33
N LEU A 52 -1.95 -18.40 4.23
CA LEU A 52 -3.29 -17.84 4.22
C LEU A 52 -4.14 -18.47 3.10
N GLN A 53 -3.59 -18.72 1.92
CA GLN A 53 -4.33 -19.38 0.84
C GLN A 53 -4.75 -20.81 1.22
N ASP A 54 -3.88 -21.55 1.91
CA ASP A 54 -4.19 -22.91 2.38
C ASP A 54 -5.34 -22.89 3.39
N VAL A 55 -5.36 -21.89 4.28
CA VAL A 55 -6.43 -21.70 5.27
C VAL A 55 -7.72 -21.24 4.58
N ASN A 56 -7.66 -20.26 3.70
CA ASN A 56 -8.83 -19.72 2.99
C ASN A 56 -9.49 -20.80 2.14
N THR A 57 -8.69 -21.59 1.41
CA THR A 57 -9.21 -22.73 0.62
C THR A 57 -9.93 -23.76 1.51
N ALA A 58 -9.46 -23.98 2.73
CA ALA A 58 -10.03 -24.97 3.64
C ALA A 58 -11.26 -24.48 4.44
N TYR A 59 -11.30 -23.20 4.82
CA TYR A 59 -12.29 -22.69 5.80
C TYR A 59 -13.14 -21.53 5.31
N ALA A 60 -12.51 -20.48 4.75
CA ALA A 60 -13.19 -19.22 4.45
C ALA A 60 -13.78 -19.16 3.03
N GLY A 61 -13.29 -20.01 2.13
CA GLY A 61 -13.58 -19.93 0.70
C GLY A 61 -13.08 -18.62 0.06
N GLU A 62 -13.45 -18.46 -1.21
CA GLU A 62 -13.31 -17.19 -1.91
C GLU A 62 -14.31 -16.17 -1.34
N PRO A 63 -13.92 -14.89 -1.20
CA PRO A 63 -14.86 -13.87 -0.76
C PRO A 63 -15.99 -13.69 -1.77
N GLU A 64 -17.23 -13.69 -1.26
CA GLU A 64 -18.43 -13.27 -1.98
C GLU A 64 -18.28 -11.88 -2.59
N ASP A 65 -18.90 -11.66 -3.76
CA ASP A 65 -18.82 -10.39 -4.48
C ASP A 65 -19.55 -9.25 -3.74
N SER A 66 -20.71 -9.56 -3.16
CA SER A 66 -21.55 -8.61 -2.42
C SER A 66 -21.93 -9.22 -1.06
N PRO A 67 -21.02 -9.24 -0.07
CA PRO A 67 -21.31 -9.75 1.27
C PRO A 67 -22.53 -9.06 1.90
N LYS A 68 -23.45 -9.89 2.42
CA LYS A 68 -24.67 -9.41 3.09
C LYS A 68 -24.39 -8.81 4.46
N LEU A 69 -23.34 -9.30 5.14
CA LEU A 69 -22.97 -8.87 6.47
C LEU A 69 -21.84 -7.84 6.40
N ARG A 70 -22.06 -6.70 7.07
CA ARG A 70 -21.08 -5.63 7.24
C ARG A 70 -20.63 -5.57 8.70
N THR A 71 -19.97 -6.63 9.16
CA THR A 71 -19.68 -6.82 10.59
C THR A 71 -18.19 -7.03 10.81
N MET A 72 -17.77 -7.06 12.08
CA MET A 72 -16.41 -7.49 12.46
C MET A 72 -16.24 -9.01 12.45
N ALA A 73 -17.28 -9.79 12.14
CA ALA A 73 -17.20 -11.24 12.14
C ALA A 73 -16.22 -11.72 11.05
N PRO A 74 -15.24 -12.58 11.40
CA PRO A 74 -14.34 -13.16 10.41
C PRO A 74 -15.10 -13.99 9.38
N ARG A 75 -14.67 -13.95 8.11
CA ARG A 75 -15.24 -14.78 7.05
C ARG A 75 -15.10 -16.27 7.43
N GLY A 76 -16.21 -17.00 7.41
CA GLY A 76 -16.28 -18.41 7.83
C GLY A 76 -16.64 -18.64 9.31
N ALA A 77 -16.78 -17.59 10.13
CA ALA A 77 -17.24 -17.72 11.51
C ALA A 77 -18.75 -18.00 11.60
N VAL A 78 -19.18 -18.58 12.73
CA VAL A 78 -20.59 -18.57 13.14
C VAL A 78 -20.88 -17.23 13.79
N TYR A 79 -22.00 -16.64 13.41
CA TYR A 79 -22.43 -15.34 13.90
C TYR A 79 -23.79 -15.44 14.58
N ASP A 80 -23.97 -14.60 15.59
CA ASP A 80 -25.29 -14.36 16.17
C ASP A 80 -26.22 -13.69 15.15
N PRO A 81 -27.54 -13.92 15.23
CA PRO A 81 -28.50 -13.29 14.32
C PRO A 81 -28.50 -11.75 14.36
N ASP A 82 -28.18 -11.17 15.52
CA ASP A 82 -28.33 -9.75 15.81
C ASP A 82 -27.00 -8.99 15.80
N LEU A 83 -26.08 -9.35 14.90
CA LEU A 83 -24.82 -8.61 14.75
C LEU A 83 -25.08 -7.17 14.27
N PRO A 84 -24.35 -6.18 14.83
CA PRO A 84 -24.47 -4.80 14.40
C PRO A 84 -23.86 -4.60 13.01
N ASP A 85 -24.50 -3.75 12.21
CA ASP A 85 -23.92 -3.22 10.97
C ASP A 85 -22.88 -2.14 11.31
N MET A 86 -21.65 -2.35 10.88
CA MET A 86 -20.52 -1.45 11.10
C MET A 86 -20.46 -0.29 10.11
N GLY A 87 -21.34 -0.27 9.09
CA GLY A 87 -21.48 0.84 8.16
C GLY A 87 -20.37 0.95 7.11
N TYR A 88 -19.70 -0.16 6.76
CA TYR A 88 -18.65 -0.16 5.74
C TYR A 88 -19.14 0.39 4.41
N ALA A 89 -18.38 1.34 3.86
CA ALA A 89 -18.68 2.00 2.59
C ALA A 89 -18.24 1.16 1.38
N LEU A 90 -17.11 0.44 1.50
CA LEU A 90 -16.58 -0.44 0.46
C LEU A 90 -17.03 -1.88 0.76
N ASN A 91 -18.18 -2.24 0.20
CA ASN A 91 -18.85 -3.53 0.43
C ASN A 91 -18.90 -4.44 -0.79
N GLU A 92 -18.52 -3.94 -1.96
CA GLU A 92 -18.47 -4.74 -3.19
C GLU A 92 -17.03 -5.15 -3.49
N LYS A 93 -16.81 -6.42 -3.84
CA LYS A 93 -15.48 -6.99 -4.06
C LYS A 93 -14.73 -6.27 -5.17
N TYR A 94 -15.42 -5.93 -6.27
CA TYR A 94 -14.81 -5.24 -7.42
C TYR A 94 -14.23 -3.86 -7.06
N LEU A 95 -14.64 -3.27 -5.92
CA LEU A 95 -14.11 -1.99 -5.47
C LEU A 95 -12.74 -2.09 -4.79
N VAL A 96 -12.29 -3.28 -4.37
CA VAL A 96 -11.11 -3.42 -3.50
C VAL A 96 -10.16 -4.56 -3.88
N TRP A 97 -10.64 -5.56 -4.62
CA TRP A 97 -9.97 -6.84 -4.78
C TRP A 97 -8.91 -6.86 -5.87
N ALA A 98 -7.90 -7.71 -5.70
CA ALA A 98 -6.91 -8.06 -6.72
C ALA A 98 -6.61 -9.56 -6.67
N GLU A 99 -6.51 -10.22 -7.81
CA GLU A 99 -6.31 -11.69 -7.90
C GLU A 99 -5.02 -12.18 -7.23
N ASN A 100 -3.99 -11.35 -7.20
CA ASN A 100 -2.68 -11.67 -6.63
C ASN A 100 -2.52 -11.22 -5.16
N ILE A 101 -3.58 -10.79 -4.48
CA ILE A 101 -3.48 -10.16 -3.14
C ILE A 101 -2.85 -11.07 -2.09
N VAL A 102 -3.24 -12.35 -2.04
CA VAL A 102 -2.74 -13.29 -1.03
C VAL A 102 -1.25 -13.60 -1.24
N PRO A 103 -0.77 -13.96 -2.45
CA PRO A 103 0.65 -14.07 -2.70
C PRO A 103 1.46 -12.82 -2.36
N LEU A 104 0.93 -11.62 -2.65
CA LEU A 104 1.61 -10.37 -2.34
C LEU A 104 1.74 -10.14 -0.83
N TYR A 105 0.69 -10.44 -0.06
CA TYR A 105 0.74 -10.38 1.40
C TYR A 105 1.77 -11.37 1.99
N GLU A 106 1.75 -12.62 1.54
CA GLU A 106 2.70 -13.65 1.98
C GLU A 106 4.15 -13.26 1.67
N GLU A 107 4.38 -12.68 0.49
CA GLU A 107 5.70 -12.15 0.13
C GLU A 107 6.11 -11.00 1.06
N ALA A 108 5.20 -10.06 1.32
CA ALA A 108 5.47 -8.89 2.14
C ALA A 108 5.88 -9.27 3.57
N VAL A 109 5.16 -10.18 4.22
CA VAL A 109 5.49 -10.60 5.59
C VAL A 109 6.76 -11.45 5.66
N ALA A 110 7.09 -12.20 4.62
CA ALA A 110 8.29 -13.04 4.57
C ALA A 110 9.58 -12.23 4.32
N ARG A 111 9.49 -11.09 3.66
CA ARG A 111 10.64 -10.28 3.21
C ARG A 111 10.84 -8.98 3.99
N GLN A 112 10.41 -8.96 5.24
CA GLN A 112 10.58 -7.80 6.12
C GLN A 112 12.06 -7.47 6.35
N TRP A 113 12.38 -6.18 6.36
CA TRP A 113 13.71 -5.65 6.64
C TRP A 113 13.64 -4.46 7.60
N SER A 114 14.78 -4.06 8.14
CA SER A 114 14.93 -2.98 9.11
C SER A 114 15.84 -1.88 8.56
N ALA A 115 15.30 -0.67 8.46
CA ALA A 115 16.06 0.53 8.13
C ALA A 115 17.17 0.85 9.15
N THR A 116 17.19 0.22 10.32
CA THR A 116 18.26 0.35 11.30
C THR A 116 19.33 -0.74 11.16
N ARG A 117 18.92 -2.00 10.98
CA ARG A 117 19.83 -3.15 11.10
C ARG A 117 20.36 -3.67 9.77
N ASP A 118 19.55 -3.59 8.71
CA ASP A 118 19.85 -4.23 7.43
C ASP A 118 20.49 -3.25 6.42
N ILE A 119 20.53 -1.96 6.77
CA ILE A 119 21.29 -0.95 6.03
C ILE A 119 22.69 -0.81 6.66
N PRO A 120 23.79 -0.92 5.87
CA PRO A 120 25.16 -0.89 6.39
C PRO A 120 25.61 0.56 6.68
N TRP A 121 24.99 1.21 7.66
CA TRP A 121 25.23 2.62 7.98
C TRP A 121 26.67 2.95 8.35
N ASP A 122 27.43 1.98 8.87
CA ASP A 122 28.86 2.12 9.19
C ASP A 122 29.75 2.27 7.94
N GLU A 123 29.25 1.86 6.77
CA GLU A 123 29.91 2.09 5.48
C GLU A 123 29.60 3.46 4.86
N LEU A 124 28.71 4.26 5.47
CA LEU A 124 28.33 5.57 4.96
C LEU A 124 29.50 6.56 5.09
N LYS A 125 29.85 7.22 4.00
CA LYS A 125 30.95 8.19 3.94
C LYS A 125 30.41 9.56 3.52
N PRO A 126 31.03 10.66 4.00
CA PRO A 126 30.74 12.00 3.48
C PRO A 126 30.94 12.06 1.97
N LEU A 127 30.00 12.68 1.27
CA LEU A 127 30.07 12.94 -0.16
C LEU A 127 30.55 14.38 -0.44
N PRO A 128 31.01 14.69 -1.67
CA PRO A 128 31.19 16.07 -2.11
C PRO A 128 29.92 16.91 -1.89
N GLU A 129 30.07 18.20 -1.59
CA GLU A 129 28.97 19.05 -1.13
C GLU A 129 27.78 19.09 -2.12
N ASP A 130 28.05 19.21 -3.41
CA ASP A 130 27.00 19.26 -4.44
C ASP A 130 26.21 17.96 -4.53
N ILE A 131 26.90 16.82 -4.44
CA ILE A 131 26.30 15.49 -4.44
C ILE A 131 25.51 15.25 -3.14
N GLU A 132 26.07 15.59 -1.97
CA GLU A 132 25.38 15.41 -0.69
C GLU A 132 24.10 16.25 -0.62
N ARG A 133 24.13 17.50 -1.10
CA ARG A 133 22.93 18.35 -1.20
C ARG A 133 21.88 17.79 -2.15
N ALA A 134 22.30 17.25 -3.29
CA ALA A 134 21.40 16.59 -4.23
C ALA A 134 20.75 15.35 -3.61
N GLN A 135 21.53 14.51 -2.91
CA GLN A 135 21.03 13.34 -2.19
C GLN A 135 20.04 13.74 -1.10
N CYS A 136 20.35 14.76 -0.31
CA CYS A 136 19.46 15.28 0.72
C CYS A 136 18.14 15.81 0.12
N GLN A 137 18.18 16.46 -1.04
CA GLN A 137 16.98 16.96 -1.72
C GLN A 137 16.08 15.82 -2.22
N ILE A 138 16.65 14.77 -2.80
CA ILE A 138 15.89 13.59 -3.22
C ILE A 138 15.35 12.81 -2.03
N ALA A 139 16.15 12.62 -0.98
CA ALA A 139 15.69 11.97 0.24
C ALA A 139 14.56 12.76 0.94
N THR A 140 14.60 14.09 0.88
CA THR A 140 13.51 14.95 1.39
C THR A 140 12.22 14.73 0.60
N LEU A 141 12.30 14.76 -0.74
CA LEU A 141 11.17 14.49 -1.62
C LEU A 141 10.55 13.11 -1.35
N LEU A 142 11.39 12.06 -1.25
CA LEU A 142 10.91 10.70 -1.01
C LEU A 142 10.24 10.61 0.37
N THR A 143 10.82 11.24 1.41
CA THR A 143 10.18 11.31 2.74
C THR A 143 8.77 11.93 2.69
N GLU A 144 8.53 12.96 1.87
CA GLU A 144 7.19 13.54 1.67
C GLU A 144 6.22 12.55 1.00
N ILE A 145 6.70 11.82 -0.01
CA ILE A 145 5.91 10.85 -0.76
C ILE A 145 5.51 9.65 0.12
N GLU A 146 6.44 9.08 0.89
CA GLU A 146 6.14 7.87 1.67
C GLU A 146 5.07 8.12 2.75
N MET A 147 4.95 9.38 3.24
CA MET A 147 3.88 9.76 4.15
C MET A 147 2.49 9.57 3.53
N ILE A 148 2.30 9.98 2.26
CA ILE A 148 1.00 9.83 1.61
C ILE A 148 0.70 8.37 1.28
N ALA A 149 1.72 7.61 0.92
CA ALA A 149 1.62 6.18 0.61
C ALA A 149 1.23 5.36 1.86
N SER A 150 1.60 5.83 3.06
CA SER A 150 1.11 5.28 4.34
C SER A 150 -0.33 5.72 4.69
N ASP A 151 -0.61 7.03 4.55
CA ASP A 151 -1.87 7.63 5.01
C ASP A 151 -3.06 7.26 4.12
N PHE A 152 -2.84 7.10 2.81
CA PHE A 152 -3.92 6.74 1.89
C PHE A 152 -4.54 5.37 2.21
N PRO A 153 -3.78 4.27 2.33
CA PRO A 153 -4.32 3.00 2.79
C PRO A 153 -5.00 3.13 4.16
N ALA A 154 -4.39 3.83 5.12
CA ALA A 154 -4.94 4.03 6.46
C ALA A 154 -6.33 4.71 6.44
N LYS A 155 -6.53 5.71 5.58
CA LYS A 155 -7.82 6.40 5.38
C LYS A 155 -8.95 5.43 4.98
N TRP A 156 -8.65 4.44 4.14
CA TRP A 156 -9.65 3.56 3.54
C TRP A 156 -9.80 2.22 4.27
N LEU A 157 -8.78 1.74 4.98
CA LEU A 157 -8.75 0.44 5.64
C LEU A 157 -10.00 0.13 6.50
N TRP A 158 -10.44 1.08 7.33
CA TRP A 158 -11.60 0.85 8.20
C TRP A 158 -12.94 0.92 7.44
N GLN A 159 -12.96 1.55 6.26
CA GLN A 159 -14.16 1.66 5.40
C GLN A 159 -14.41 0.41 4.56
N MET A 160 -13.41 -0.48 4.45
CA MET A 160 -13.50 -1.77 3.76
C MET A 160 -14.13 -2.82 4.64
N ASN A 161 -15.11 -3.55 4.08
CA ASN A 161 -15.72 -4.69 4.76
C ASN A 161 -14.64 -5.71 5.17
N GLN A 162 -14.69 -6.18 6.42
CA GLN A 162 -13.81 -7.23 6.94
C GLN A 162 -13.90 -8.53 6.15
N HIS A 163 -14.99 -8.70 5.40
CA HIS A 163 -15.14 -9.78 4.45
C HIS A 163 -13.97 -9.90 3.47
N PHE A 164 -13.33 -8.77 3.12
CA PHE A 164 -12.17 -8.70 2.23
C PHE A 164 -10.84 -8.58 3.01
N HIS A 165 -10.72 -9.31 4.12
CA HIS A 165 -9.58 -9.21 5.04
C HIS A 165 -8.20 -9.35 4.38
N GLU A 166 -8.07 -10.07 3.28
CA GLU A 166 -6.82 -10.22 2.53
C GLU A 166 -6.30 -8.89 1.98
N VAL A 167 -7.21 -8.08 1.43
CA VAL A 167 -6.88 -6.72 0.96
C VAL A 167 -6.41 -5.88 2.14
N LYS A 168 -7.10 -5.97 3.27
CA LYS A 168 -6.76 -5.20 4.47
C LYS A 168 -5.40 -5.59 5.03
N MET A 169 -5.09 -6.89 5.06
CA MET A 169 -3.80 -7.40 5.51
C MET A 169 -2.66 -6.93 4.62
N PHE A 170 -2.82 -6.96 3.29
CA PHE A 170 -1.82 -6.44 2.36
C PHE A 170 -1.63 -4.91 2.50
N LEU A 171 -2.71 -4.15 2.57
CA LEU A 171 -2.62 -2.68 2.74
C LEU A 171 -1.97 -2.29 4.08
N CYS A 172 -2.14 -3.10 5.12
CA CYS A 172 -1.39 -2.93 6.37
C CYS A 172 0.12 -3.19 6.19
N THR A 173 0.51 -4.17 5.35
CA THR A 173 1.94 -4.38 5.06
C THR A 173 2.52 -3.23 4.26
N GLN A 174 1.77 -2.68 3.30
CA GLN A 174 2.17 -1.49 2.57
C GLN A 174 2.40 -0.31 3.52
N ALA A 175 1.44 0.02 4.39
CA ALA A 175 1.62 1.10 5.36
C ALA A 175 2.86 0.92 6.27
N MET A 176 3.23 -0.33 6.61
CA MET A 176 4.47 -0.59 7.34
C MET A 176 5.73 -0.46 6.47
N ASP A 177 5.67 -0.88 5.21
CA ASP A 177 6.76 -0.74 4.26
C ASP A 177 7.07 0.75 4.04
N GLU A 178 6.04 1.57 3.81
CA GLU A 178 6.14 3.02 3.62
C GLU A 178 6.67 3.76 4.85
N ALA A 179 6.28 3.33 6.06
CA ALA A 179 6.85 3.86 7.29
C ALA A 179 8.37 3.59 7.38
N ARG A 180 8.86 2.45 6.87
CA ARG A 180 10.31 2.17 6.80
C ARG A 180 11.00 2.96 5.70
N HIS A 181 10.36 3.18 4.56
CA HIS A 181 10.92 3.98 3.48
C HIS A 181 11.10 5.43 3.95
N LEU A 182 10.10 5.98 4.64
CA LEU A 182 10.19 7.28 5.31
C LEU A 182 11.39 7.31 6.27
N GLU A 183 11.50 6.31 7.16
CA GLU A 183 12.59 6.21 8.13
C GLU A 183 13.96 6.21 7.45
N VAL A 184 14.14 5.38 6.40
CA VAL A 184 15.44 5.17 5.76
C VAL A 184 15.89 6.40 4.98
N PHE A 185 15.00 7.06 4.23
CA PHE A 185 15.35 8.26 3.49
C PHE A 185 15.59 9.45 4.43
N ARG A 186 14.79 9.59 5.49
CA ARG A 186 15.03 10.59 6.52
C ARG A 186 16.38 10.39 7.21
N LYS A 187 16.72 9.15 7.55
CA LYS A 187 18.06 8.82 8.10
C LYS A 187 19.15 9.16 7.11
N ARG A 188 19.03 8.77 5.84
CA ARG A 188 20.05 9.07 4.83
C ARG A 188 20.27 10.57 4.68
N ALA A 189 19.22 11.40 4.66
CA ALA A 189 19.35 12.85 4.56
C ALA A 189 20.13 13.49 5.73
N LEU A 190 20.08 12.86 6.91
CA LEU A 190 20.62 13.42 8.16
C LEU A 190 21.96 12.80 8.60
N ALA A 191 22.25 11.56 8.23
CA ALA A 191 23.37 10.78 8.77
C ALA A 191 24.76 11.37 8.47
N ASN A 192 24.93 12.05 7.33
CA ASN A 192 26.17 12.72 6.94
C ASN A 192 26.25 14.20 7.39
N GLY A 193 25.31 14.67 8.22
CA GLY A 193 25.25 16.07 8.64
C GLY A 193 24.74 17.02 7.55
N GLY A 194 24.04 16.50 6.53
CA GLY A 194 23.36 17.28 5.51
C GLY A 194 22.13 18.00 6.08
N GLY A 195 20.94 17.47 5.81
CA GLY A 195 19.69 18.09 6.27
C GLY A 195 18.48 17.73 5.42
N LEU A 196 17.30 18.10 5.91
CA LEU A 196 16.09 18.11 5.09
C LEU A 196 16.06 19.40 4.27
N MET A 197 15.80 19.26 2.98
CA MET A 197 15.90 20.34 2.00
C MET A 197 14.50 20.91 1.71
N ARG A 198 14.25 21.37 0.48
CA ARG A 198 13.03 22.11 0.16
C ARG A 198 11.87 21.19 -0.21
N CYS A 199 10.75 21.34 0.50
CA CYS A 199 9.45 20.80 0.09
C CYS A 199 8.78 21.73 -0.92
N LEU A 200 8.04 21.17 -1.88
CA LEU A 200 7.57 21.90 -3.07
C LEU A 200 6.05 21.94 -3.12
N THR A 201 5.49 23.12 -3.41
CA THR A 201 4.02 23.27 -3.55
C THR A 201 3.44 22.33 -4.60
N GLY A 202 4.15 22.08 -5.71
CA GLY A 202 3.72 21.13 -6.73
C GLY A 202 3.61 19.70 -6.20
N THR A 203 4.59 19.26 -5.41
CA THR A 203 4.57 17.96 -4.72
C THR A 203 3.38 17.89 -3.76
N GLU A 204 3.23 18.88 -2.88
CA GLU A 204 2.11 18.94 -1.91
C GLU A 204 0.73 18.89 -2.58
N VAL A 205 0.55 19.59 -3.72
CA VAL A 205 -0.69 19.53 -4.49
C VAL A 205 -0.95 18.13 -5.06
N PHE A 206 0.10 17.45 -5.54
CA PHE A 206 0.00 16.07 -6.03
C PHE A 206 -0.36 15.10 -4.91
N LEU A 207 0.32 15.16 -3.76
CA LEU A 207 0.03 14.32 -2.60
C LEU A 207 -1.40 14.57 -2.09
N ARG A 208 -1.84 15.82 -2.02
CA ARG A 208 -3.22 16.19 -1.69
C ARG A 208 -4.24 15.56 -2.64
N THR A 209 -3.92 15.49 -3.93
CA THR A 209 -4.82 14.90 -4.95
C THR A 209 -5.02 13.41 -4.70
N ILE A 210 -3.97 12.68 -4.33
CA ILE A 210 -4.07 11.26 -3.95
C ILE A 210 -4.95 11.10 -2.71
N LEU A 211 -4.61 11.79 -1.61
CA LEU A 211 -5.28 11.61 -0.32
C LEU A 211 -6.76 12.02 -0.36
N HIS A 212 -7.09 13.08 -1.10
CA HIS A 212 -8.45 13.59 -1.23
C HIS A 212 -9.21 13.03 -2.43
N ALA A 213 -8.70 11.99 -3.10
CA ALA A 213 -9.45 11.29 -4.12
C ALA A 213 -10.87 10.92 -3.61
N PRO A 214 -11.93 11.23 -4.37
CA PRO A 214 -13.32 11.03 -3.95
C PRO A 214 -13.69 9.57 -3.66
N THR A 215 -13.11 8.63 -4.42
CA THR A 215 -13.36 7.20 -4.28
C THR A 215 -12.06 6.44 -4.10
N TYR A 216 -12.16 5.24 -3.52
CA TYR A 216 -10.99 4.39 -3.35
C TYR A 216 -10.36 3.98 -4.68
N ILE A 217 -11.14 3.64 -5.71
CA ILE A 217 -10.59 3.27 -7.03
C ILE A 217 -9.82 4.41 -7.69
N GLN A 218 -10.33 5.64 -7.62
CA GLN A 218 -9.65 6.82 -8.16
C GLN A 218 -8.35 7.07 -7.39
N GLY A 219 -8.39 7.01 -6.07
CA GLY A 219 -7.20 7.17 -5.24
C GLY A 219 -6.18 6.05 -5.41
N SER A 220 -6.64 4.80 -5.56
CA SER A 220 -5.81 3.62 -5.79
C SER A 220 -5.10 3.71 -7.14
N PHE A 221 -5.75 4.22 -8.18
CA PHE A 221 -5.09 4.49 -9.46
C PHE A 221 -4.00 5.57 -9.32
N LEU A 222 -4.34 6.71 -8.72
CA LEU A 222 -3.39 7.81 -8.54
C LEU A 222 -2.19 7.40 -7.68
N MET A 223 -2.43 6.61 -6.64
CA MET A 223 -1.39 6.15 -5.73
C MET A 223 -0.60 4.99 -6.32
N HIS A 224 -1.22 3.83 -6.58
CA HIS A 224 -0.46 2.62 -6.90
C HIS A 224 -0.01 2.51 -8.37
N VAL A 225 -0.82 3.00 -9.32
CA VAL A 225 -0.51 2.87 -10.77
C VAL A 225 0.34 4.03 -11.25
N LEU A 226 0.01 5.25 -10.81
CA LEU A 226 0.71 6.47 -11.19
C LEU A 226 1.85 6.83 -10.22
N GLY A 227 1.55 7.05 -8.94
CA GLY A 227 2.51 7.50 -7.93
C GLY A 227 3.62 6.50 -7.63
N GLU A 228 3.29 5.37 -7.01
CA GLU A 228 4.22 4.26 -6.73
C GLU A 228 4.84 3.71 -8.01
N GLY A 229 4.08 3.71 -9.12
CA GLY A 229 4.61 3.38 -10.44
C GLY A 229 5.81 4.25 -10.82
N LEU A 230 5.73 5.56 -10.58
CA LEU A 230 6.82 6.51 -10.79
C LEU A 230 7.95 6.30 -9.78
N VAL A 231 7.64 6.10 -8.50
CA VAL A 231 8.63 5.86 -7.44
C VAL A 231 9.43 4.57 -7.69
N LEU A 232 8.77 3.48 -8.09
CA LEU A 232 9.40 2.23 -8.49
C LEU A 232 10.41 2.44 -9.62
N ASP A 233 10.09 3.28 -10.59
CA ASP A 233 10.99 3.60 -11.71
C ASP A 233 12.19 4.45 -11.26
N ILE A 234 12.04 5.31 -10.24
CA ILE A 234 13.17 5.97 -9.56
C ILE A 234 14.04 4.92 -8.85
N PHE A 235 13.45 4.02 -8.08
CA PHE A 235 14.20 3.00 -7.32
C PHE A 235 14.92 1.99 -8.22
N ARG A 236 14.34 1.64 -9.38
CA ARG A 236 15.02 0.88 -10.44
C ARG A 236 16.24 1.63 -10.99
N GLY A 237 16.21 2.96 -10.99
CA GLY A 237 17.35 3.83 -11.29
C GLY A 237 18.39 3.91 -10.17
N GLY A 238 18.15 3.25 -9.02
CA GLY A 238 18.97 3.32 -7.81
C GLY A 238 20.45 3.03 -8.02
N GLU A 239 20.82 2.14 -8.95
CA GLU A 239 22.23 1.84 -9.29
C GLU A 239 22.97 3.08 -9.84
N PHE A 240 22.27 3.97 -10.53
CA PHE A 240 22.82 5.22 -11.07
C PHE A 240 22.68 6.40 -10.11
N LEU A 241 21.69 6.36 -9.22
CA LEU A 241 21.45 7.40 -8.22
C LEU A 241 22.39 7.27 -7.02
N ALA A 242 22.65 6.04 -6.59
CA ALA A 242 23.45 5.75 -5.43
C ALA A 242 24.94 6.07 -5.66
N GLN A 243 25.52 6.74 -4.69
CA GLN A 243 26.92 7.18 -4.64
C GLN A 243 27.79 6.22 -3.81
N ASN A 244 27.16 5.31 -3.07
CA ASN A 244 27.82 4.32 -2.22
C ASN A 244 26.96 3.07 -2.02
N LYS A 245 27.51 2.04 -1.37
CA LYS A 245 26.82 0.77 -1.11
C LYS A 245 25.60 0.92 -0.20
N VAL A 246 25.64 1.86 0.74
CA VAL A 246 24.54 2.12 1.67
C VAL A 246 23.30 2.54 0.89
N GLU A 247 23.45 3.52 0.01
CA GLU A 247 22.37 4.03 -0.84
C GLU A 247 21.88 2.97 -1.84
N LYS A 248 22.78 2.15 -2.41
CA LYS A 248 22.38 1.03 -3.26
C LYS A 248 21.48 0.04 -2.53
N GLU A 249 21.82 -0.29 -1.29
CA GLU A 249 21.03 -1.20 -0.48
C GLU A 249 19.65 -0.61 -0.12
N ILE A 250 19.60 0.69 0.20
CA ILE A 250 18.34 1.42 0.40
C ILE A 250 17.43 1.27 -0.83
N TYR A 251 17.92 1.64 -2.02
CA TYR A 251 17.11 1.56 -3.24
C TYR A 251 16.70 0.12 -3.58
N ARG A 252 17.58 -0.86 -3.36
CA ARG A 252 17.29 -2.28 -3.62
C ARG A 252 16.13 -2.79 -2.76
N LEU A 253 16.15 -2.48 -1.47
CA LEU A 253 15.13 -2.91 -0.52
C LEU A 253 13.80 -2.19 -0.75
N CYS A 254 13.81 -0.87 -0.96
CA CYS A 254 12.59 -0.13 -1.31
C CYS A 254 11.99 -0.60 -2.64
N MET A 255 12.81 -0.83 -3.67
CA MET A 255 12.33 -1.33 -4.98
C MET A 255 11.57 -2.67 -4.85
N GLN A 256 12.01 -3.55 -3.96
CA GLN A 256 11.37 -4.83 -3.73
C GLN A 256 9.97 -4.66 -3.11
N ASP A 257 9.80 -3.66 -2.25
CA ASP A 257 8.53 -3.32 -1.62
C ASP A 257 7.57 -2.68 -2.64
N GLU A 258 8.05 -1.65 -3.35
CA GLU A 258 7.27 -0.94 -4.38
C GLU A 258 6.77 -1.85 -5.51
N ALA A 259 7.56 -2.87 -5.88
CA ALA A 259 7.14 -3.83 -6.89
C ALA A 259 5.84 -4.56 -6.48
N ARG A 260 5.63 -4.80 -5.18
CA ARG A 260 4.40 -5.42 -4.67
C ARG A 260 3.24 -4.42 -4.70
N HIS A 261 3.46 -3.18 -4.28
CA HIS A 261 2.41 -2.16 -4.24
C HIS A 261 1.88 -1.83 -5.65
N VAL A 262 2.80 -1.65 -6.62
CA VAL A 262 2.47 -1.44 -8.04
C VAL A 262 1.76 -2.67 -8.64
N SER A 263 2.18 -3.89 -8.27
CA SER A 263 1.54 -5.13 -8.72
C SER A 263 0.10 -5.24 -8.19
N TYR A 264 -0.14 -4.86 -6.94
CA TYR A 264 -1.48 -4.76 -6.37
C TYR A 264 -2.31 -3.74 -7.14
N GLY A 265 -1.83 -2.50 -7.29
CA GLY A 265 -2.57 -1.43 -7.96
C GLY A 265 -3.01 -1.79 -9.38
N THR A 266 -2.10 -2.40 -10.14
CA THR A 266 -2.36 -2.79 -11.53
C THR A 266 -3.41 -3.88 -11.62
N MET A 267 -3.30 -4.93 -10.77
CA MET A 267 -4.25 -6.03 -10.76
C MET A 267 -5.59 -5.66 -10.12
N HIS A 268 -5.60 -4.73 -9.16
CA HIS A 268 -6.82 -4.17 -8.60
C HIS A 268 -7.59 -3.37 -9.66
N LEU A 269 -6.91 -2.50 -10.41
CA LEU A 269 -7.54 -1.74 -11.50
C LEU A 269 -8.11 -2.67 -12.59
N LYS A 270 -7.36 -3.73 -12.93
CA LYS A 270 -7.83 -4.78 -13.84
C LYS A 270 -9.12 -5.42 -13.34
N TYR A 271 -9.10 -5.89 -12.08
CA TYR A 271 -10.23 -6.57 -11.47
C TYR A 271 -11.47 -5.66 -11.43
N PHE A 272 -11.28 -4.38 -11.07
CA PHE A 272 -12.32 -3.36 -11.09
C PHE A 272 -13.00 -3.28 -12.47
N PHE A 273 -12.26 -3.10 -13.57
CA PHE A 273 -12.87 -3.00 -14.89
C PHE A 273 -13.52 -4.29 -15.38
N GLU A 274 -12.98 -5.46 -15.02
CA GLU A 274 -13.53 -6.76 -15.42
C GLU A 274 -14.84 -7.09 -14.71
N HIS A 275 -15.04 -6.57 -13.50
CA HIS A 275 -16.19 -6.89 -12.65
C HIS A 275 -17.12 -5.70 -12.38
N HIS A 276 -16.83 -4.51 -12.92
CA HIS A 276 -17.70 -3.35 -12.77
C HIS A 276 -19.06 -3.61 -13.45
N PRO A 277 -20.20 -3.34 -12.78
CA PRO A 277 -21.53 -3.54 -13.37
C PRO A 277 -21.77 -2.74 -14.65
N ASP A 278 -21.14 -1.58 -14.75
CA ASP A 278 -21.13 -0.72 -15.95
C ASP A 278 -19.69 -0.35 -16.31
N ARG A 279 -19.03 -1.23 -17.06
CA ARG A 279 -17.62 -1.07 -17.44
C ARG A 279 -17.39 0.18 -18.29
N GLU A 280 -18.32 0.55 -19.17
CA GLU A 280 -18.14 1.69 -20.08
C GLU A 280 -18.12 3.01 -19.29
N THR A 281 -19.06 3.19 -18.36
CA THR A 281 -19.08 4.35 -17.46
C THR A 281 -17.81 4.40 -16.61
N ALA A 282 -17.41 3.27 -16.02
CA ALA A 282 -16.18 3.20 -15.22
C ALA A 282 -14.93 3.60 -16.01
N LEU A 283 -14.80 3.13 -17.26
CA LEU A 283 -13.69 3.51 -18.14
C LEU A 283 -13.71 5.01 -18.46
N ALA A 284 -14.89 5.56 -18.77
CA ALA A 284 -15.03 6.99 -19.07
C ALA A 284 -14.64 7.88 -17.88
N GLU A 285 -15.08 7.53 -16.68
CA GLU A 285 -14.72 8.23 -15.44
C GLU A 285 -13.22 8.15 -15.15
N MET A 286 -12.64 6.95 -15.23
CA MET A 286 -11.22 6.74 -14.97
C MET A 286 -10.33 7.40 -16.02
N HIS A 287 -10.76 7.44 -17.29
CA HIS A 287 -10.04 8.22 -18.31
C HIS A 287 -10.08 9.72 -18.02
N THR A 288 -11.21 10.25 -17.56
CA THR A 288 -11.32 11.66 -17.18
C THR A 288 -10.36 11.99 -16.02
N LEU A 289 -10.28 11.11 -15.02
CA LEU A 289 -9.31 11.24 -13.94
C LEU A 289 -7.87 11.18 -14.45
N ALA A 290 -7.56 10.21 -15.30
CA ALA A 290 -6.21 10.02 -15.85
C ALA A 290 -5.78 11.22 -16.71
N ASP A 291 -6.67 11.76 -17.56
CA ASP A 291 -6.41 12.95 -18.37
C ASP A 291 -5.97 14.13 -17.48
N VAL A 292 -6.64 14.35 -16.34
CA VAL A 292 -6.28 15.42 -15.37
C VAL A 292 -4.98 15.10 -14.64
N ALA A 293 -4.79 13.87 -14.18
CA ALA A 293 -3.59 13.46 -13.47
C ALA A 293 -2.33 13.58 -14.33
N GLU A 294 -2.43 13.19 -15.60
CA GLU A 294 -1.35 13.26 -16.58
C GLU A 294 -0.95 14.70 -16.91
N MET A 295 -1.88 15.66 -16.89
CA MET A 295 -1.53 17.09 -17.02
C MET A 295 -0.64 17.58 -15.86
N GLY A 296 -0.72 16.95 -14.68
CA GLY A 296 0.11 17.26 -13.53
C GLY A 296 1.54 16.70 -13.63
N ILE A 297 1.72 15.62 -14.40
CA ILE A 297 3.01 14.90 -14.50
C ILE A 297 4.14 15.82 -14.99
N PRO A 298 3.99 16.62 -16.07
CA PRO A 298 5.03 17.55 -16.48
C PRO A 298 5.42 18.53 -15.38
N GLY A 299 4.47 19.04 -14.59
CA GLY A 299 4.77 19.96 -13.49
C GLY A 299 5.64 19.35 -12.40
N PHE A 300 5.46 18.06 -12.11
CA PHE A 300 6.32 17.29 -11.21
C PHE A 300 7.67 16.97 -11.87
N LEU A 301 7.64 16.37 -13.06
CA LEU A 301 8.81 15.86 -13.79
C LEU A 301 9.70 16.93 -14.43
N THR A 302 9.31 18.21 -14.43
CA THR A 302 10.13 19.33 -14.92
C THR A 302 10.55 20.30 -13.82
N ASN A 303 10.25 19.98 -12.56
CA ASN A 303 10.62 20.84 -11.44
C ASN A 303 12.14 20.84 -11.22
N PRO A 304 12.83 22.00 -11.18
CA PRO A 304 14.28 22.04 -11.01
C PRO A 304 14.75 21.41 -9.69
N PHE A 305 13.95 21.46 -8.62
CA PHE A 305 14.27 20.83 -7.33
C PHE A 305 14.15 19.29 -7.36
N ILE A 306 13.72 18.72 -8.48
CA ILE A 306 13.65 17.27 -8.70
C ILE A 306 14.64 16.88 -9.82
N VAL A 307 14.54 17.55 -10.97
CA VAL A 307 15.35 17.25 -12.16
C VAL A 307 16.83 17.48 -11.93
N GLU A 308 17.22 18.62 -11.36
CA GLU A 308 18.65 18.95 -11.20
C GLU A 308 19.33 18.05 -10.16
N PRO A 309 18.76 17.77 -8.97
CA PRO A 309 19.35 16.80 -8.05
C PRO A 309 19.51 15.40 -8.64
N LEU A 310 18.50 14.89 -9.36
CA LEU A 310 18.63 13.60 -10.06
C LEU A 310 19.76 13.63 -11.09
N ALA A 311 19.86 14.71 -11.87
CA ALA A 311 20.94 14.87 -12.85
C ALA A 311 22.32 14.96 -12.18
N VAL A 312 22.45 15.69 -11.06
CA VAL A 312 23.70 15.77 -10.30
C VAL A 312 24.11 14.39 -9.79
N LEU A 313 23.19 13.61 -9.23
CA LEU A 313 23.47 12.26 -8.73
C LEU A 313 23.90 11.32 -9.86
N MET A 314 23.15 11.28 -10.97
CA MET A 314 23.44 10.40 -12.10
C MET A 314 24.68 10.83 -12.90
N GLY A 315 24.99 12.12 -12.90
CA GLY A 315 26.19 12.68 -13.53
C GLY A 315 27.46 12.47 -12.70
N GLY A 316 27.33 12.19 -11.41
CA GLY A 316 28.46 12.12 -10.47
C GLY A 316 28.99 13.51 -10.09
N GLY A 317 28.10 14.50 -9.97
CA GLY A 317 28.42 15.87 -9.57
C GLY A 317 27.90 16.95 -10.53
N SER A 318 27.79 18.17 -10.03
CA SER A 318 27.28 19.34 -10.74
C SER A 318 28.08 19.72 -11.99
N LYS A 319 29.38 19.44 -12.01
CA LYS A 319 30.26 19.64 -13.18
C LYS A 319 29.97 18.70 -14.35
N HIS A 320 29.19 17.65 -14.11
CA HIS A 320 28.83 16.62 -15.08
C HIS A 320 27.32 16.57 -15.33
N ILE A 321 26.62 17.67 -15.04
CA ILE A 321 25.16 17.73 -15.12
C ILE A 321 24.61 17.40 -16.51
N ASP A 322 25.33 17.73 -17.60
CA ASP A 322 24.88 17.39 -18.96
C ASP A 322 24.72 15.87 -19.15
N ARG A 323 25.69 15.07 -18.66
CA ARG A 323 25.60 13.61 -18.64
C ARG A 323 24.45 13.13 -17.76
N GLY A 324 24.27 13.80 -16.62
CA GLY A 324 23.15 13.55 -15.71
C GLY A 324 21.79 13.78 -16.35
N MET A 325 21.65 14.87 -17.11
CA MET A 325 20.42 15.23 -17.83
C MET A 325 20.09 14.20 -18.92
N ASP A 326 21.10 13.67 -19.61
CA ASP A 326 20.88 12.57 -20.57
C ASP A 326 20.39 11.29 -19.87
N ALA A 327 20.89 10.98 -18.67
CA ALA A 327 20.39 9.86 -17.87
C ALA A 327 18.95 10.09 -17.38
N VAL A 328 18.62 11.30 -16.91
CA VAL A 328 17.24 11.67 -16.52
C VAL A 328 16.27 11.52 -17.69
N ARG A 329 16.65 11.96 -18.90
CA ARG A 329 15.83 11.79 -20.11
C ARG A 329 15.52 10.32 -20.40
N LEU A 330 16.48 9.42 -20.22
CA LEU A 330 16.27 7.99 -20.42
C LEU A 330 15.28 7.41 -19.39
N ILE A 331 15.40 7.82 -18.12
CA ILE A 331 14.48 7.37 -17.07
C ILE A 331 13.07 7.89 -17.32
N TRP A 332 12.90 9.13 -17.78
CA TRP A 332 11.58 9.70 -18.07
C TRP A 332 10.90 8.96 -19.22
N GLY A 333 11.66 8.62 -20.26
CA GLY A 333 11.17 7.78 -21.34
C GLY A 333 10.69 6.42 -20.83
N ARG A 334 11.44 5.80 -19.92
CA ARG A 334 11.06 4.53 -19.30
C ARG A 334 9.81 4.67 -18.41
N MET A 335 9.75 5.67 -17.54
CA MET A 335 8.59 5.95 -16.68
C MET A 335 7.30 6.05 -17.48
N ARG A 336 7.33 6.74 -18.63
CA ARG A 336 6.19 6.82 -19.54
C ARG A 336 5.79 5.44 -20.06
N GLU A 337 6.74 4.67 -20.60
CA GLU A 337 6.43 3.35 -21.15
C GLU A 337 5.94 2.36 -20.11
N GLU A 338 6.50 2.38 -18.90
CA GLU A 338 6.08 1.55 -17.77
C GLU A 338 4.67 1.93 -17.30
N TYR A 339 4.36 3.23 -17.18
CA TYR A 339 2.99 3.70 -16.89
C TYR A 339 1.99 3.20 -17.94
N LEU A 340 2.30 3.38 -19.23
CA LEU A 340 1.43 2.94 -20.31
C LEU A 340 1.26 1.41 -20.30
N SER A 341 2.33 0.66 -20.01
CA SER A 341 2.26 -0.80 -19.90
C SER A 341 1.43 -1.27 -18.71
N ARG A 342 1.49 -0.59 -17.55
CA ARG A 342 0.66 -0.89 -16.38
C ARG A 342 -0.83 -0.66 -16.71
N CYS A 343 -1.14 0.46 -17.33
CA CYS A 343 -2.49 0.80 -17.80
C CYS A 343 -3.01 -0.23 -18.81
N GLU A 344 -2.21 -0.62 -19.80
CA GLU A 344 -2.56 -1.64 -20.79
C GLU A 344 -2.82 -3.01 -20.13
N LEU A 345 -1.96 -3.44 -19.20
CA LEU A 345 -2.14 -4.69 -18.45
C LEU A 345 -3.45 -4.69 -17.64
N ALA A 346 -3.84 -3.54 -17.11
CA ALA A 346 -5.11 -3.34 -16.42
C ALA A 346 -6.33 -3.29 -17.35
N GLY A 347 -6.15 -3.37 -18.67
CA GLY A 347 -7.24 -3.21 -19.64
C GLY A 347 -7.75 -1.77 -19.76
N PHE A 348 -6.88 -0.79 -19.46
CA PHE A 348 -7.13 0.63 -19.46
C PHE A 348 -6.22 1.33 -20.48
N ASP A 349 -6.62 1.37 -21.75
CA ASP A 349 -5.75 1.89 -22.81
C ASP A 349 -5.50 3.40 -22.68
N ARG A 350 -4.23 3.76 -22.44
CA ARG A 350 -3.73 5.13 -22.41
C ARG A 350 -2.80 5.46 -23.58
N ARG A 351 -2.49 4.49 -24.46
CA ARG A 351 -1.56 4.69 -25.59
C ARG A 351 -2.24 5.35 -26.79
N SER A 352 -3.54 5.13 -26.96
CA SER A 352 -4.33 5.71 -28.06
C SER A 352 -4.79 7.16 -27.81
N ARG A 353 -4.53 7.69 -26.63
CA ARG A 353 -4.90 9.04 -26.17
C ARG A 353 -3.63 9.86 -25.99
#